data_AF-A0A3P6H7H0-F1
#
_entry.id   AF-A0A3P6H7H0-F1
#
_cell.length_a   1.000
_cell.length_b   1.000
_cell.length_c   1.000
_cell.angle_alpha   90.00
_cell.angle_beta   90.00
_cell.angle_gamma   90.00
#
_symmetry.space_group_name_H-M   'P 1'
#
loop_
_entity.id
_entity.type
_entity.pdbx_description
1 polymer ?
#
loop_
_entity_poly.entity_id
_entity_poly.type
_entity_poly.pdbx_seq_one_letter_code
_entity_poly.pdbx_strand_id
1 'polypeptide(L)'
;MPLDNNGDCSLTELISSILDRIPNLLSFKSKWSSIRVKLADLNTHLSDIAASSSSNQLALDLLLFARDMLHDAASVAARCEGPNLSEGKLKMQSDVESVMARLDRHVKDAEVLIKEAAARNLVI
;
A
#
# COMPACT_ATOMS: atom_id res chain seq x y z
N MET A 1 11.70 21.67 3.16
CA MET A 1 10.34 22.22 3.36
C MET A 1 9.56 21.22 4.19
N PRO A 2 9.02 21.60 5.36
CA PRO A 2 8.05 20.75 6.03
C PRO A 2 6.71 20.99 5.32
N LEU A 3 6.14 19.93 4.73
CA LEU A 3 4.75 19.97 4.28
C LEU A 3 3.88 20.03 5.53
N ASP A 4 3.11 21.10 5.66
CA ASP A 4 2.01 21.26 6.62
C ASP A 4 1.06 20.04 6.54
N ASN A 5 0.58 19.47 7.65
CA ASN A 5 -0.57 19.91 8.45
C ASN A 5 -1.85 20.24 7.64
N ASN A 6 -2.12 19.44 6.61
CA ASN A 6 -3.48 19.10 6.19
C ASN A 6 -3.80 17.68 6.70
N GLY A 7 -5.07 17.30 6.90
CA GLY A 7 -5.49 16.00 7.49
C GLY A 7 -5.14 14.72 6.71
N ASP A 8 -4.08 14.76 5.92
CA ASP A 8 -3.52 13.69 5.13
C ASP A 8 -2.59 12.81 5.98
N CYS A 9 -3.01 11.58 6.25
CA CYS A 9 -2.13 10.58 6.85
C CYS A 9 -0.92 10.34 5.93
N SER A 10 0.26 10.20 6.53
CA SER A 10 1.44 9.67 5.85
C SER A 10 1.18 8.24 5.38
N LEU A 11 1.90 7.80 4.34
CA LEU A 11 1.81 6.42 3.84
C LEU A 11 2.08 5.40 4.96
N THR A 12 3.02 5.71 5.85
CA THR A 12 3.37 4.90 7.02
C THR A 12 2.23 4.81 8.05
N GLU A 13 1.50 5.92 8.28
CA GLU A 13 0.32 5.92 9.16
C GLU A 13 -0.85 5.14 8.55
N LEU A 14 -1.07 5.27 7.22
CA LEU A 14 -2.09 4.48 6.52
C LEU A 14 -1.78 2.98 6.59
N ILE A 15 -0.52 2.59 6.33
CA ILE A 15 -0.09 1.20 6.47
C ILE A 15 -0.32 0.70 7.90
N SER A 16 0.12 1.45 8.90
CA SER A 16 -0.05 1.07 10.32
C SER A 16 -1.53 0.89 10.68
N SER A 17 -2.38 1.83 10.27
CA SER A 17 -3.83 1.77 10.47
C SER A 17 -4.46 0.52 9.84
N ILE A 18 -4.03 0.11 8.64
CA ILE A 18 -4.50 -1.12 8.01
C ILE A 18 -3.98 -2.35 8.78
N LEU A 19 -2.70 -2.37 9.13
CA LEU A 19 -2.07 -3.48 9.86
C LEU A 19 -2.75 -3.74 11.21
N ASP A 20 -3.12 -2.69 11.93
CA ASP A 20 -3.81 -2.76 13.23
C ASP A 20 -5.25 -3.31 13.10
N ARG A 21 -5.89 -3.13 11.94
CA ARG A 21 -7.24 -3.67 11.67
C ARG A 21 -7.22 -5.15 11.35
N ILE A 22 -6.20 -5.63 10.62
CA ILE A 22 -6.16 -7.01 10.08
C ILE A 22 -6.45 -8.09 11.14
N PRO A 23 -5.89 -8.05 12.38
CA PRO A 23 -6.20 -9.04 13.41
C PRO A 23 -7.69 -9.19 13.74
N ASN A 24 -8.47 -8.12 13.56
CA ASN A 24 -9.89 -8.06 13.89
C ASN A 24 -10.80 -8.44 12.70
N LEU A 25 -10.24 -8.66 11.51
CA LEU A 25 -11.01 -8.99 10.32
C LEU A 25 -11.49 -10.44 10.38
N LEU A 26 -12.80 -10.63 10.41
CA LEU A 26 -13.42 -11.95 10.52
C LEU A 26 -13.53 -12.65 9.16
N SER A 27 -13.64 -11.87 8.08
CA SER A 27 -13.77 -12.36 6.70
C SER A 27 -12.43 -12.33 5.95
N PHE A 28 -12.25 -13.24 4.98
CA PHE A 28 -11.11 -13.26 4.05
C PHE A 28 -9.72 -13.32 4.72
N LYS A 29 -9.60 -13.95 5.89
CA LYS A 29 -8.38 -13.99 6.72
C LYS A 29 -7.11 -14.36 5.96
N SER A 30 -7.17 -15.36 5.07
CA SER A 30 -5.99 -15.77 4.28
C SER A 30 -5.52 -14.66 3.32
N LYS A 31 -6.47 -13.98 2.64
CA LYS A 31 -6.15 -12.86 1.75
C LYS A 31 -5.58 -11.68 2.53
N TRP A 32 -6.17 -11.34 3.68
CA TRP A 32 -5.65 -10.27 4.53
C TRP A 32 -4.29 -10.60 5.15
N SER A 33 -4.00 -11.87 5.43
CA SER A 33 -2.64 -12.30 5.81
C SER A 33 -1.63 -12.06 4.69
N SER A 34 -1.99 -12.35 3.44
CA SER A 34 -1.13 -12.06 2.29
C SER A 34 -0.93 -10.56 2.06
N ILE A 35 -2.01 -9.77 2.21
CA ILE A 35 -1.96 -8.30 2.12
C ILE A 35 -1.04 -7.75 3.21
N ARG A 36 -1.10 -8.26 4.45
CA ARG A 36 -0.21 -7.86 5.56
C ARG A 36 1.27 -7.97 5.20
N VAL A 37 1.68 -9.11 4.65
CA VAL A 37 3.08 -9.35 4.27
C VAL A 37 3.54 -8.33 3.24
N LYS A 38 2.69 -8.04 2.25
CA LYS A 38 3.01 -7.09 1.18
C LYS A 38 2.99 -5.63 1.66
N LEU A 39 2.13 -5.28 2.60
CA LEU A 39 2.14 -3.95 3.24
C LEU A 39 3.43 -3.74 4.04
N ALA A 40 3.92 -4.77 4.73
CA ALA A 40 5.19 -4.71 5.44
C ALA A 40 6.37 -4.54 4.49
N ASP A 41 6.39 -5.27 3.37
CA ASP A 41 7.41 -5.16 2.32
C ASP A 41 7.39 -3.79 1.63
N LEU A 42 6.19 -3.27 1.34
CA LEU A 42 6.05 -1.89 0.86
C LEU A 42 6.64 -0.89 1.86
N ASN A 43 6.30 -1.05 3.14
CA ASN A 43 6.78 -0.15 4.20
C ASN A 43 8.31 -0.11 4.30
N THR A 44 9.00 -1.23 4.04
CA THR A 44 10.47 -1.26 4.04
C THR A 44 11.08 -0.48 2.89
N HIS A 45 10.40 -0.38 1.74
CA HIS A 45 10.91 0.34 0.56
C HIS A 45 10.49 1.82 0.51
N LEU A 46 9.49 2.23 1.30
CA LEU A 46 8.93 3.58 1.23
C LEU A 46 9.96 4.68 1.50
N SER A 47 10.87 4.49 2.46
CA SER A 47 11.88 5.51 2.80
C SER A 47 12.84 5.76 1.63
N ASP A 48 13.27 4.71 0.94
CA ASP A 48 14.19 4.81 -0.20
C ASP A 48 13.50 5.46 -1.41
N ILE A 49 12.25 5.08 -1.68
CA ILE A 49 11.44 5.68 -2.75
C ILE A 49 11.21 7.17 -2.43
N ALA A 50 10.83 7.50 -1.20
CA ALA A 50 10.62 8.88 -0.76
C ALA A 50 11.88 9.73 -0.91
N ALA A 51 13.06 9.21 -0.56
CA ALA A 51 14.33 9.91 -0.72
C ALA A 51 14.62 10.25 -2.19
N SER A 52 14.28 9.36 -3.12
CA SER A 52 14.50 9.56 -4.57
C SER A 52 13.44 10.43 -5.27
N SER A 53 12.28 10.65 -4.64
CA SER A 53 11.10 11.30 -5.24
C SER A 53 11.33 12.75 -5.70
N SER A 54 12.20 13.49 -5.02
CA SER A 54 12.51 14.88 -5.37
C SER A 54 13.22 15.04 -6.71
N SER A 55 13.88 13.98 -7.19
CA SER A 55 14.67 13.96 -8.42
C SER A 55 14.16 12.98 -9.48
N ASN A 56 13.09 12.23 -9.17
CA ASN A 56 12.57 11.17 -10.04
C ASN A 56 11.03 11.20 -10.06
N GLN A 57 10.46 11.65 -11.18
CA GLN A 57 9.00 11.72 -11.37
C GLN A 57 8.33 10.35 -11.20
N LEU A 58 8.97 9.26 -11.64
CA LEU A 58 8.41 7.91 -11.48
C LEU A 58 8.31 7.52 -10.00
N ALA A 59 9.27 7.93 -9.18
CA ALA A 59 9.22 7.70 -7.73
C ALA A 59 8.12 8.52 -7.06
N LEU A 60 7.90 9.76 -7.51
CA LEU A 60 6.78 10.58 -7.05
C LEU A 60 5.42 9.98 -7.44
N ASP A 61 5.26 9.57 -8.70
CA ASP A 61 4.04 8.93 -9.22
C ASP A 61 3.73 7.63 -8.46
N LEU A 62 4.77 6.86 -8.12
CA LEU A 62 4.66 5.66 -7.31
C LEU A 62 4.11 6.01 -5.91
N LEU A 63 4.64 7.01 -5.22
CA LEU A 63 4.15 7.41 -3.89
C LEU A 63 2.68 7.89 -3.92
N LEU A 64 2.29 8.62 -4.96
CA LEU A 64 0.90 9.07 -5.15
C LEU A 64 -0.03 7.88 -5.38
N PHE A 65 0.35 6.94 -6.26
CA PHE A 65 -0.42 5.72 -6.47
C PHE A 65 -0.50 4.86 -5.20
N ALA A 66 0.58 4.79 -4.42
CA ALA A 66 0.61 4.09 -3.13
C ALA A 66 -0.43 4.66 -2.18
N ARG A 67 -0.52 6.00 -2.09
CA ARG A 67 -1.49 6.70 -1.24
C ARG A 67 -2.92 6.31 -1.61
N ASP A 68 -3.29 6.43 -2.88
CA ASP A 68 -4.65 6.13 -3.34
C ASP A 68 -5.01 4.66 -3.06
N MET A 69 -4.07 3.74 -3.35
CA MET A 69 -4.25 2.31 -3.08
C MET A 69 -4.40 2.01 -1.59
N LEU A 70 -3.62 2.67 -0.72
CA LEU A 70 -3.72 2.49 0.73
C LEU A 70 -5.04 3.04 1.30
N HIS A 71 -5.54 4.17 0.79
CA HIS A 71 -6.88 4.66 1.14
C HIS A 71 -7.97 3.65 0.77
N ASP A 72 -7.89 3.09 -0.44
CA ASP A 72 -8.83 2.06 -0.89
C ASP A 72 -8.72 0.80 -0.02
N ALA A 73 -7.51 0.35 0.29
CA ALA A 73 -7.26 -0.80 1.15
C ALA A 73 -7.84 -0.59 2.56
N ALA A 74 -7.68 0.61 3.14
CA ALA A 74 -8.26 0.96 4.43
C ALA A 74 -9.80 0.94 4.40
N SER A 75 -10.40 1.48 3.34
CA SER A 75 -11.86 1.46 3.13
C SER A 75 -12.40 0.02 3.01
N VAL A 76 -11.72 -0.83 2.22
CA VAL A 76 -12.09 -2.25 2.07
C VAL A 76 -11.89 -3.03 3.37
N ALA A 77 -10.83 -2.74 4.13
CA ALA A 77 -10.59 -3.35 5.45
C ALA A 77 -11.73 -3.00 6.42
N ALA A 78 -12.11 -1.72 6.51
CA ALA A 78 -13.21 -1.27 7.36
C ALA A 78 -14.55 -1.96 7.02
N ARG A 79 -14.83 -2.18 5.72
CA ARG A 79 -16.02 -2.91 5.26
C ARG A 79 -15.95 -4.41 5.52
N CYS A 80 -14.76 -4.95 5.76
CA CYS A 80 -14.53 -6.34 6.17
C CYS A 80 -14.59 -6.53 7.70
N GLU A 81 -14.74 -5.45 8.48
CA GLU A 81 -14.91 -5.50 9.93
C GLU A 81 -16.32 -5.97 10.30
N GLY A 82 -16.41 -6.67 11.43
CA GLY A 82 -17.69 -7.14 11.97
C GLY A 82 -18.18 -8.48 11.39
N PRO A 83 -19.29 -9.00 11.93
CA PRO A 83 -19.77 -10.35 11.66
C PRO A 83 -20.50 -10.50 10.32
N ASN A 84 -20.97 -9.39 9.73
CA ASN A 84 -21.79 -9.40 8.51
C ASN A 84 -21.16 -8.52 7.44
N LEU A 85 -21.06 -9.04 6.21
CA LEU A 85 -20.58 -8.28 5.05
C LEU A 85 -21.71 -7.42 4.48
N SER A 86 -21.65 -6.10 4.71
CA SER A 86 -22.70 -5.14 4.36
C SER A 86 -23.06 -5.09 2.87
N GLU A 87 -22.12 -5.39 1.99
CA GLU A 87 -22.28 -5.30 0.53
C GLU A 87 -22.32 -6.66 -0.19
N GLY A 88 -22.45 -7.75 0.58
CA GLY A 88 -22.48 -9.11 0.06
C GLY A 88 -21.08 -9.70 -0.20
N LYS A 89 -20.98 -11.02 -0.03
CA LYS A 89 -19.70 -11.75 -0.02
C LYS A 89 -18.90 -11.63 -1.32
N LEU A 90 -19.57 -11.71 -2.47
CA LEU A 90 -18.89 -11.69 -3.78
C LEU A 90 -18.27 -10.32 -4.09
N LYS A 91 -19.01 -9.24 -3.83
CA LYS A 91 -18.49 -7.89 -4.03
C LYS A 91 -17.29 -7.62 -3.12
N MET A 92 -17.42 -7.95 -1.84
CA MET A 92 -16.33 -7.82 -0.88
C MET A 92 -15.11 -8.66 -1.26
N GLN A 93 -15.31 -9.88 -1.78
CA GLN A 93 -14.21 -10.70 -2.29
C GLN A 93 -13.49 -10.03 -3.47
N SER A 94 -14.25 -9.50 -4.43
CA SER A 94 -13.72 -8.78 -5.59
C SER A 94 -12.92 -7.55 -5.16
N ASP A 95 -13.40 -6.81 -4.17
CA ASP A 95 -12.71 -5.63 -3.65
C ASP A 95 -11.38 -6.01 -2.97
N VAL A 96 -11.37 -7.07 -2.14
CA VAL A 96 -10.13 -7.58 -1.53
C VAL A 96 -9.15 -8.10 -2.58
N GLU A 97 -9.64 -8.77 -3.63
CA GLU A 97 -8.80 -9.23 -4.74
C GLU A 97 -8.21 -8.07 -5.55
N SER A 98 -8.98 -6.99 -5.75
CA SER A 98 -8.50 -5.76 -6.38
C SER A 98 -7.38 -5.10 -5.57
N VAL A 99 -7.54 -4.99 -4.24
CA VAL A 99 -6.50 -4.47 -3.35
C VAL A 99 -5.22 -5.31 -3.47
N MET A 100 -5.34 -6.64 -3.42
CA MET A 100 -4.20 -7.54 -3.54
C MET A 100 -3.48 -7.39 -4.88
N ALA A 101 -4.22 -7.34 -5.99
CA ALA A 101 -3.63 -7.19 -7.33
C ALA A 101 -2.93 -5.84 -7.51
N ARG A 102 -3.49 -4.76 -6.97
CA ARG A 102 -2.86 -3.43 -6.99
C ARG A 102 -1.59 -3.38 -6.16
N LEU A 103 -1.60 -4.00 -4.98
CA LEU A 103 -0.42 -4.10 -4.13
C LEU A 103 0.69 -4.93 -4.79
N ASP A 104 0.35 -6.03 -5.46
CA ASP A 104 1.29 -6.84 -6.24
C ASP A 104 1.95 -6.05 -7.37
N ARG A 105 1.16 -5.27 -8.11
CA ARG A 105 1.69 -4.39 -9.14
C ARG A 105 2.62 -3.34 -8.54
N HIS A 106 2.21 -2.75 -7.44
CA HIS A 106 2.96 -1.68 -6.79
C HIS A 106 4.33 -2.14 -6.28
N VAL A 107 4.40 -3.31 -5.64
CA VAL A 107 5.66 -3.92 -5.19
C VAL A 107 6.59 -4.18 -6.38
N LYS A 108 6.06 -4.68 -7.50
CA LYS A 108 6.86 -4.90 -8.72
C LYS A 108 7.38 -3.59 -9.32
N ASP A 109 6.55 -2.56 -9.38
CA ASP A 109 6.94 -1.25 -9.90
C ASP A 109 8.04 -0.62 -9.01
N ALA A 110 7.93 -0.76 -7.68
CA ALA A 110 8.95 -0.37 -6.72
C ALA A 110 10.27 -1.12 -6.93
N GLU A 111 10.24 -2.45 -7.07
CA GLU A 111 11.43 -3.25 -7.32
C GLU A 111 12.14 -2.86 -8.63
N VAL A 112 11.38 -2.60 -9.70
CA VAL A 112 11.94 -2.17 -10.98
C VAL A 112 12.62 -0.82 -10.83
N LEU A 113 11.97 0.14 -10.18
CA LEU A 113 12.53 1.47 -9.91
C LEU A 113 13.83 1.39 -9.10
N ILE A 114 13.86 0.56 -8.05
CA ILE A 114 15.06 0.33 -7.22
C ILE A 114 16.19 -0.29 -8.05
N LYS A 115 15.89 -1.29 -8.89
CA LYS A 115 16.88 -1.94 -9.77
C LYS A 115 17.43 -0.95 -10.80
N GLU A 116 16.59 -0.12 -11.40
CA GLU A 116 17.02 0.91 -12.35
C GLU A 116 17.90 1.97 -11.70
N ALA A 117 17.53 2.44 -10.50
CA ALA A 117 18.33 3.40 -9.74
C ALA A 117 19.72 2.82 -9.40
N ALA A 118 19.78 1.56 -8.96
CA ALA A 118 21.02 0.87 -8.68
C ALA A 118 21.91 0.73 -9.94
N ALA A 119 21.33 0.38 -11.09
CA ALA A 119 22.06 0.26 -12.35
C ALA A 119 22.65 1.59 -12.84
N ARG A 120 21.93 2.71 -12.65
CA ARG A 120 22.40 4.05 -13.04
C ARG A 120 23.52 4.58 -12.14
N ASN A 121 23.58 4.15 -10.88
CA ASN A 121 24.62 4.53 -9.92
C ASN A 121 25.91 3.66 -10.03
N LEU A 122 25.95 2.67 -10.93
CA LEU A 122 27.12 1.80 -11.15
C LEU A 122 28.09 2.29 -12.23
N VAL A 123 28.01 3.56 -12.64
CA VAL A 123 29.06 4.16 -13.48
C VAL A 123 30.15 4.73 -12.56
N ILE A 124 31.15 3.90 -12.25
CA ILE A 124 32.44 4.30 -11.70
C ILE A 124 33.41 4.53 -12.86
#